data_AF-A0A7C5EM93-F1
#
_entry.id   AF-A0A7C5EM93-F1
#
_cell.length_a   1.000
_cell.length_b   1.000
_cell.length_c   1.000
_cell.angle_alpha   90.00
_cell.angle_beta   90.00
_cell.angle_gamma   90.00
#
_symmetry.space_group_name_H-M   'P 1'
#
loop_
_entity.id
_entity.type
_entity.pdbx_description
1 polymer ?
#
loop_
_entity_poly.entity_id
_entity_poly.type
_entity_poly.pdbx_seq_one_letter_code
_entity_poly.pdbx_strand_id
1 'polypeptide(L)' 'MARAEKAGHGGGDYFEILDFVYAALGRRPCPIGIHEAMDMTLPSLVSQQSIVEGGRWLDVPDSRSWVQ' A
#
# COMPACT_ATOMS: atom_id res chain seq x y z
N MET A 1 -20.94 -6.07 -10.21
CA MET A 1 -21.08 -7.03 -9.10
C MET A 1 -20.88 -8.46 -9.57
N ALA A 2 -21.66 -9.01 -10.50
CA ALA A 2 -21.56 -10.42 -10.94
C ALA A 2 -20.18 -10.94 -11.40
N ARG A 3 -19.27 -10.07 -11.87
CA ARG A 3 -17.87 -10.45 -12.19
C ARG A 3 -16.97 -10.46 -10.96
N ALA A 4 -17.21 -9.56 -10.01
CA ALA A 4 -16.44 -9.45 -8.77
C ALA A 4 -16.75 -10.61 -7.82
N GLU A 5 -18.02 -11.03 -7.71
CA GLU A 5 -18.45 -12.16 -6.86
C GLU A 5 -17.78 -13.50 -7.21
N LYS A 6 -17.24 -13.62 -8.43
CA LYS A 6 -16.52 -14.82 -8.90
C LYS A 6 -15.00 -14.69 -8.77
N ALA A 7 -14.50 -13.54 -8.32
CA ALA A 7 -13.08 -13.31 -8.09
C ALA A 7 -12.67 -13.74 -6.68
N GLY A 8 -11.37 -13.69 -6.41
CA GLY A 8 -10.81 -14.02 -5.09
C GLY A 8 -11.23 -13.04 -3.99
N HIS A 9 -10.98 -13.44 -2.74
CA HIS A 9 -11.12 -12.59 -1.55
C HIS A 9 -12.45 -11.83 -1.45
N GLY A 10 -13.58 -12.52 -1.66
CA GLY A 10 -14.92 -11.91 -1.57
C GLY A 10 -15.24 -10.90 -2.69
N GLY A 11 -14.43 -10.88 -3.75
CA GLY A 11 -14.54 -9.98 -4.88
C GLY A 11 -13.72 -8.69 -4.78
N GLY A 12 -12.96 -8.51 -3.70
CA GLY A 12 -12.06 -7.36 -3.53
C GLY A 12 -10.98 -7.29 -4.62
N ASP A 13 -10.32 -8.42 -4.90
CA ASP A 13 -9.22 -8.53 -5.87
C ASP A 13 -9.61 -8.04 -7.27
N TYR A 14 -10.88 -8.21 -7.66
CA TYR A 14 -11.38 -7.73 -8.94
C TYR A 14 -11.24 -6.21 -9.07
N PHE A 15 -11.62 -5.49 -8.02
CA PHE A 15 -11.56 -4.04 -8.00
C PHE A 15 -10.13 -3.54 -7.84
N GLU A 16 -9.27 -4.23 -7.09
CA GLU A 16 -7.86 -3.86 -6.98
C GLU A 16 -7.13 -3.92 -8.33
N ILE A 17 -7.36 -4.95 -9.12
CA ILE A 17 -6.77 -5.06 -10.47
C ILE A 17 -7.39 -4.08 -11.45
N LEU A 18 -8.73 -3.88 -11.41
CA LEU A 18 -9.39 -2.87 -12.22
C LEU A 18 -8.85 -1.47 -11.89
N ASP A 19 -8.76 -1.19 -10.58
CA ASP A 19 -7.85 -0.29 -9.85
C ASP A 19 -6.67 0.19 -10.68
N PHE A 20 -5.70 -0.70 -10.65
CA PHE A 20 -4.41 -0.62 -11.28
C PHE A 20 -4.48 -0.40 -12.79
N VAL A 21 -5.28 -1.17 -13.53
CA VAL A 21 -5.36 -1.07 -14.99
C VAL A 21 -5.83 0.31 -15.44
N TYR A 22 -6.85 0.86 -14.79
CA TYR A 22 -7.35 2.19 -15.14
C TYR A 22 -6.36 3.30 -14.76
N ALA A 23 -5.63 3.15 -13.65
CA ALA A 23 -4.57 4.09 -13.29
C ALA A 23 -3.42 4.05 -14.31
N ALA A 24 -2.96 2.85 -14.70
CA ALA A 24 -1.90 2.65 -15.69
C ALA A 24 -2.28 3.20 -17.08
N LEU A 25 -3.56 3.14 -17.44
CA LEU A 25 -4.10 3.72 -18.68
C LEU A 25 -4.40 5.23 -18.59
N GLY A 26 -4.11 5.88 -17.46
CA GLY A 26 -4.39 7.31 -17.24
C GLY A 26 -5.88 7.65 -17.18
N ARG A 27 -6.76 6.66 -16.99
CA ARG A 27 -8.22 6.85 -16.95
C ARG A 27 -8.72 7.36 -15.60
N ARG A 28 -7.92 7.20 -14.55
CA ARG A 28 -8.16 7.72 -13.20
C ARG A 28 -6.83 7.85 -12.43
N PRO A 29 -6.78 8.63 -11.34
CA PRO A 29 -5.62 8.62 -10.45
C PRO A 29 -5.45 7.26 -9.76
N CYS A 30 -4.21 6.92 -9.41
CA CYS A 30 -3.93 5.76 -8.56
C CYS A 30 -4.46 6.04 -7.14
N PRO A 31 -5.36 5.20 -6.59
CA PRO A 31 -5.95 5.46 -5.28
C PRO A 31 -4.94 5.31 -4.13
N ILE A 32 -3.90 4.50 -4.32
CA ILE A 32 -2.78 4.35 -3.39
C ILE A 32 -1.53 4.81 -4.13
N GLY A 33 -1.11 6.04 -3.87
CA GLY A 33 0.11 6.61 -4.44
C GLY A 33 1.37 6.08 -3.77
N ILE A 34 2.53 6.60 -4.18
CA ILE A 34 3.81 6.14 -3.64
C ILE A 34 3.91 6.41 -2.13
N HIS A 35 3.46 7.58 -1.66
CA HIS A 35 3.56 7.91 -0.24
C HIS A 35 2.61 7.07 0.62
N GLU A 36 1.39 6.81 0.14
CA GLU A 36 0.43 5.94 0.82
C GLU A 36 0.94 4.49 0.88
N ALA A 37 1.56 4.00 -0.20
CA ALA A 37 2.22 2.70 -0.19
C ALA A 37 3.37 2.63 0.82
N MET A 38 4.14 3.71 0.96
CA MET A 38 5.21 3.81 1.96
C MET A 38 4.66 3.89 3.39
N ASP A 39 3.53 4.55 3.62
CA ASP A 39 2.87 4.61 4.95
C ASP A 39 2.46 3.21 5.43
N MET A 40 2.17 2.26 4.53
CA MET A 40 1.89 0.86 4.88
C MET A 40 3.16 0.00 4.99
N THR A 41 4.18 0.30 4.19
CA THR A 41 5.40 -0.53 4.07
C THR A 41 6.44 -0.20 5.13
N LEU A 42 6.71 1.08 5.36
CA LEU A 42 7.77 1.56 6.26
C LEU A 42 7.58 1.11 7.71
N PRO A 43 6.37 1.16 8.31
CA PRO A 43 6.18 0.64 9.66
C PRO A 43 6.56 -0.83 9.79
N SER A 44 6.28 -1.65 8.76
CA SER A 44 6.62 -3.07 8.76
C SER A 44 8.14 -3.28 8.76
N LEU A 45 8.89 -2.48 8.00
CA LEU A 45 10.35 -2.52 8.01
C LEU A 45 10.93 -2.04 9.35
N VAL A 46 10.44 -0.92 9.89
CA VAL A 46 10.84 -0.41 11.21
C VAL A 46 10.53 -1.41 12.32
N SER A 47 9.44 -2.16 12.21
CA SER A 47 9.07 -3.19 13.20
C SER A 47 10.14 -4.28 13.33
N GLN A 48 10.83 -4.65 12.24
CA GLN A 48 11.91 -5.64 12.29
C GLN A 48 13.08 -5.13 13.14
N GLN A 49 13.45 -3.86 12.99
CA GLN A 49 14.48 -3.23 13.81
C GLN A 49 14.02 -3.10 15.27
N SER A 50 12.76 -2.73 15.50
CA SER A 50 12.19 -2.66 16.85
C SER A 50 12.30 -4.00 17.59
N ILE A 51 11.98 -5.11 16.92
CA ILE A 51 12.12 -6.47 17.49
C ILE A 51 13.57 -6.75 17.89
N VAL A 52 14.54 -6.40 17.04
CA VAL A 52 15.98 -6.57 17.33
C VAL A 52 16.41 -5.70 18.52
N GLU A 53 15.84 -4.50 18.68
CA GLU A 53 16.09 -3.59 19.80
C GLU A 53 15.23 -3.86 21.05
N GLY A 54 14.68 -5.08 21.19
CA GLY A 54 13.92 -5.48 22.37
C GLY A 54 12.55 -4.82 22.48
N GLY A 55 11.93 -4.49 21.34
CA GLY A 55 10.62 -3.85 21.27
C GLY A 55 10.64 -2.35 21.57
N ARG A 56 11.81 -1.70 21.47
CA ARG A 56 11.92 -0.24 21.64
C ARG A 56 11.09 0.49 20.58
N TRP A 57 10.46 1.58 20.97
CA TRP A 57 9.81 2.50 20.04
C TRP A 57 10.83 3.11 19.08
N LEU A 58 10.49 3.11 17.79
CA LEU A 58 11.26 3.69 16.70
C LEU A 58 10.34 4.53 15.84
N ASP A 59 10.79 5.71 15.43
CA ASP A 59 10.02 6.56 14.54
C ASP A 59 9.99 5.98 13.13
N VAL A 60 8.81 5.95 12.53
CA VAL A 60 8.64 5.59 11.11
C VAL A 60 8.97 6.83 10.27
N PRO A 61 9.88 6.74 9.29
CA PRO A 61 10.24 7.89 8.46
C PRO A 61 9.06 8.34 7.60
N ASP A 62 8.88 9.65 7.44
CA ASP A 62 7.88 10.22 6.54
C ASP A 62 8.45 10.35 5.12
N SER A 63 7.94 9.54 4.20
CA SER A 63 8.37 9.54 2.80
C SER A 63 8.12 10.86 2.06
N ARG A 64 7.22 11.71 2.56
CA ARG A 64 6.92 13.03 1.96
C ARG A 64 8.01 14.06 2.22
N SER A 65 8.89 13.79 3.20
CA SER A 65 10.07 14.61 3.48
C SER A 65 11.26 14.27 2.58
N TRP A 66 11.18 13.20 1.80
CA TRP A 66 12.27 12.76 0.93
C TRP A 66 12.30 13.62 -0.32
N VAL A 67 13.31 14.47 -0.42
CA VAL A 67 13.62 15.21 -1.64
C VAL A 67 14.25 14.27 -2.67
N GLN A 68 13.79 14.37 -3.91
CA GLN A 68 14.55 13.93 -5.08
C GLN A 68 15.53 15.02 -5.51
#